data_AF-A0A537EPA5-F1
#
_entry.id   AF-A0A537EPA5-F1
#
_cell.length_a   1.000
_cell.length_b   1.000
_cell.length_c   1.000
_cell.angle_alpha   90.00
_cell.angle_beta   90.00
_cell.angle_gamma   90.00
#
_symmetry.space_group_name_H-M   'P 1'
#
loop_
_entity.id
_entity.type
_entity.pdbx_description
1 polymer ?
#
loop_
_entity_poly.entity_id
_entity_poly.type
_entity_poly.pdbx_seq_one_letter_code
_entity_poly.pdbx_strand_id
1 'polypeptide(L)'
;MSQVLMIEEIYSDSSKGTRAPTDKLQKHFGTLDPVKIAEEIMKSGELQLTTDQRRQLVEEKRKQIVAFISRNCIDPRTGAPYPPQRVENAMSQIRFSIDPYRSGEEQAKAVIEELRPIIPLKMEQMRISVKVFPEHAARAYNALKTFGTVSREDWQSDGSLLAIVEMPAGMYGSFIDRLGKMTQGTIQAKIMT
;
A
#
# COMPACT_ATOMS: atom_id res chain seq x y z
N MET A 1 5.16 5.12 -23.08
CA MET A 1 4.01 4.80 -23.95
C MET A 1 4.15 3.43 -24.62
N SER A 2 5.35 3.04 -25.10
CA SER A 2 5.62 1.75 -25.76
C SER A 2 5.44 0.50 -24.87
N GLN A 3 5.23 0.65 -23.55
CA GLN A 3 4.90 -0.44 -22.62
C GLN A 3 3.41 -0.54 -22.28
N VAL A 4 2.60 0.44 -22.71
CA VAL A 4 1.15 0.51 -22.42
C VAL A 4 0.33 0.05 -23.63
N LEU A 5 0.82 0.35 -24.85
CA LEU A 5 0.23 -0.11 -26.09
C LEU A 5 0.78 -1.49 -26.45
N MET A 6 -0.08 -2.51 -26.45
CA MET A 6 0.27 -3.85 -26.91
C MET A 6 0.47 -3.89 -28.44
N ILE A 7 -0.24 -3.02 -29.17
CA ILE A 7 -0.16 -2.83 -30.62
C ILE A 7 -0.29 -1.33 -30.90
N GLU A 8 0.55 -0.78 -31.78
CA GLU A 8 0.52 0.64 -32.19
C GLU A 8 -0.56 0.90 -33.25
N GLU A 9 -1.78 0.40 -33.03
CA GLU A 9 -2.93 0.56 -33.93
C GLU A 9 -4.17 1.00 -33.17
N ILE A 10 -4.94 1.93 -33.75
CA ILE A 10 -6.21 2.41 -33.19
C ILE A 10 -7.37 1.63 -33.83
N TYR A 11 -8.14 0.94 -33.00
CA TYR A 11 -9.32 0.18 -33.42
C TYR A 11 -10.60 0.93 -33.06
N SER A 12 -11.58 0.88 -33.96
CA SER A 12 -12.97 1.26 -33.67
C SER A 12 -13.69 0.21 -32.82
N ASP A 13 -13.30 -1.06 -32.94
CA ASP A 13 -13.75 -2.16 -32.09
C ASP A 13 -12.55 -3.09 -31.85
N SER A 14 -12.02 -3.05 -30.62
CA SER A 14 -10.84 -3.83 -30.23
C SER A 14 -11.14 -5.32 -30.10
N SER A 15 -12.38 -5.71 -29.76
CA SER A 15 -12.78 -7.12 -29.65
C SER A 15 -12.94 -7.78 -31.03
N LYS A 16 -13.33 -7.01 -32.04
CA LYS A 16 -13.49 -7.50 -33.43
C LYS A 16 -12.30 -7.20 -34.34
N GLY A 17 -11.26 -6.53 -33.84
CA GLY A 17 -10.07 -6.15 -34.62
C GLY A 17 -10.36 -5.17 -35.76
N THR A 18 -11.43 -4.38 -35.67
CA THR A 18 -11.82 -3.44 -36.74
C THR A 18 -11.06 -2.12 -36.59
N ARG A 19 -10.11 -1.85 -37.50
CA ARG A 19 -9.29 -0.63 -37.50
C ARG A 19 -10.11 0.63 -37.72
N ALA A 20 -9.77 1.71 -37.02
CA ALA A 20 -10.40 3.00 -37.20
C ALA A 20 -9.99 3.62 -38.56
N PRO A 21 -10.94 4.14 -39.36
CA PRO A 21 -10.62 4.78 -40.63
C PRO A 21 -9.82 6.07 -40.42
N THR A 22 -8.79 6.27 -41.24
CA THR A 22 -7.87 7.42 -41.18
C THR A 22 -8.60 8.77 -41.27
N ASP A 23 -9.67 8.87 -42.07
CA ASP A 23 -10.49 10.08 -42.18
C ASP A 23 -11.13 10.49 -40.84
N LYS A 24 -11.58 9.52 -40.03
CA LYS A 24 -12.15 9.80 -38.71
C LYS A 24 -11.07 10.18 -37.71
N LEU A 25 -9.91 9.52 -37.78
CA LEU A 25 -8.79 9.82 -36.90
C LEU A 25 -8.28 11.26 -37.13
N GLN A 26 -8.08 11.65 -38.39
CA GLN A 26 -7.68 13.01 -38.76
C GLN A 26 -8.75 14.04 -38.34
N LYS A 27 -10.04 13.73 -38.54
CA LYS A 27 -11.14 14.66 -38.23
C LYS A 27 -11.33 14.90 -36.73
N HIS A 28 -11.15 13.87 -35.90
CA HIS A 28 -11.42 13.95 -34.46
C HIS A 28 -10.18 14.22 -33.61
N PHE A 29 -9.01 13.72 -34.02
CA PHE A 29 -7.76 13.85 -33.26
C PHE A 29 -6.75 14.81 -33.91
N GLY A 30 -6.97 15.21 -35.17
CA GLY A 30 -6.07 16.14 -35.88
C GLY A 30 -4.69 15.55 -36.24
N THR A 31 -4.45 14.28 -35.92
CA THR A 31 -3.19 13.57 -36.14
C THR A 31 -3.48 12.13 -36.57
N LEU A 32 -2.53 11.52 -37.29
CA LEU A 32 -2.51 10.09 -37.64
C LEU A 32 -1.51 9.29 -36.81
N ASP A 33 -0.77 9.97 -35.92
CA ASP A 33 0.20 9.34 -35.04
C ASP A 33 -0.54 8.53 -33.95
N PRO A 34 -0.47 7.19 -33.98
CA PRO A 34 -1.20 6.33 -33.04
C PRO A 34 -0.79 6.57 -31.59
N VAL A 35 0.45 7.02 -31.34
CA VAL A 35 0.93 7.29 -29.98
C VAL A 35 0.24 8.51 -29.38
N LYS A 36 0.13 9.60 -30.15
CA LYS A 36 -0.56 10.83 -29.72
C LYS A 36 -2.07 10.60 -29.55
N ILE A 37 -2.67 9.84 -30.46
CA ILE A 37 -4.10 9.49 -30.38
C ILE A 37 -4.36 8.66 -29.12
N ALA A 38 -3.52 7.66 -28.84
CA ALA A 38 -3.64 6.85 -27.63
C ALA A 38 -3.50 7.68 -26.35
N GLU A 39 -2.63 8.68 -26.35
CA GLU A 39 -2.44 9.60 -25.22
C GLU A 39 -3.70 10.45 -24.95
N GLU A 40 -4.34 10.96 -26.02
CA GLU A 40 -5.61 11.67 -25.95
C GLU A 40 -6.74 10.77 -25.43
N ILE A 41 -6.81 9.53 -25.92
CA ILE A 41 -7.78 8.51 -25.52
C ILE A 41 -7.58 8.10 -24.06
N MET A 42 -6.34 7.96 -23.59
CA MET A 42 -6.10 7.63 -22.18
C MET A 42 -6.44 8.77 -21.22
N LYS A 43 -6.29 10.03 -21.66
CA LYS A 43 -6.64 11.20 -20.84
C LYS A 43 -8.15 11.46 -20.80
N SER A 44 -8.86 11.22 -21.91
CA SER A 44 -10.25 11.65 -22.08
C SER A 44 -11.24 10.49 -22.21
N GLY A 45 -10.75 9.29 -22.46
CA GLY A 45 -11.56 8.10 -22.66
C GLY A 45 -11.77 7.32 -21.37
N GLU A 46 -12.86 6.55 -21.33
CA GLU A 46 -13.13 5.61 -20.25
C GLU A 46 -12.53 4.25 -20.58
N LEU A 47 -11.77 3.71 -19.62
CA LEU A 47 -11.17 2.38 -19.76
C LEU A 47 -12.28 1.33 -19.62
N GLN A 48 -12.72 0.78 -20.75
CA GLN A 48 -13.76 -0.25 -20.82
C GLN A 48 -13.20 -1.58 -20.28
N LEU A 49 -13.25 -1.73 -18.97
CA LEU A 49 -12.96 -3.00 -18.31
C LEU A 49 -14.16 -3.93 -18.40
N THR A 50 -13.90 -5.23 -18.60
CA THR A 50 -14.94 -6.23 -18.41
C THR A 50 -15.39 -6.24 -16.94
N THR A 51 -16.62 -6.68 -16.68
CA THR A 51 -17.15 -6.81 -15.32
C THR A 51 -16.21 -7.62 -14.41
N ASP A 52 -15.59 -8.68 -14.96
CA ASP A 52 -14.65 -9.53 -14.24
C ASP A 52 -13.33 -8.81 -13.91
N GLN A 53 -12.75 -8.08 -14.86
CA GLN A 53 -11.54 -7.29 -14.63
C GLN A 53 -11.78 -6.20 -13.57
N ARG A 54 -12.92 -5.49 -13.66
CA ARG A 54 -13.30 -4.49 -12.65
C ARG A 54 -13.44 -5.12 -11.26
N ARG A 55 -14.08 -6.28 -11.18
CA ARG A 55 -14.25 -7.02 -9.90
C ARG A 55 -12.90 -7.43 -9.32
N GLN A 56 -11.98 -7.94 -10.14
CA GLN A 56 -10.63 -8.29 -9.69
C GLN A 56 -9.86 -7.09 -9.15
N LEU A 57 -9.89 -5.95 -9.85
CA LEU A 57 -9.22 -4.74 -9.39
C LEU A 57 -9.80 -4.23 -8.07
N VAL A 58 -11.12 -4.29 -7.91
CA VAL A 58 -11.79 -3.91 -6.66
C VAL A 58 -11.39 -4.83 -5.50
N GLU A 59 -11.37 -6.15 -5.71
CA GLU A 59 -10.95 -7.12 -4.69
C GLU A 59 -9.47 -6.96 -4.30
N GLU A 60 -8.58 -6.76 -5.28
CA GLU A 60 -7.17 -6.48 -5.01
C GLU A 60 -7.00 -5.17 -4.23
N LYS A 61 -7.71 -4.11 -4.61
CA LYS A 61 -7.70 -2.84 -3.88
C LYS A 61 -8.27 -3.00 -2.46
N ARG A 62 -9.30 -3.82 -2.29
CA ARG A 62 -9.89 -4.15 -0.98
C ARG A 62 -8.86 -4.80 -0.07
N LYS A 63 -8.13 -5.81 -0.55
CA LYS A 63 -7.05 -6.45 0.22
C LYS A 63 -5.96 -5.46 0.59
N GLN A 64 -5.59 -4.55 -0.31
CA GLN A 64 -4.61 -3.49 -0.01
C GLN A 64 -5.09 -2.57 1.11
N ILE A 65 -6.36 -2.14 1.08
CA ILE A 65 -6.97 -1.30 2.13
C ILE A 65 -6.98 -2.06 3.47
N VAL A 66 -7.43 -3.31 3.47
CA VAL A 66 -7.45 -4.16 4.67
C VAL A 66 -6.04 -4.30 5.27
N ALA A 67 -5.05 -4.60 4.44
CA ALA A 67 -3.66 -4.73 4.87
C ALA A 67 -3.11 -3.41 5.41
N PHE A 68 -3.45 -2.28 4.78
CA PHE A 68 -3.08 -0.96 5.26
C PHE A 68 -3.67 -0.66 6.63
N ILE A 69 -4.96 -0.91 6.83
CA ILE A 69 -5.65 -0.68 8.10
C ILE A 69 -5.07 -1.58 9.19
N SER A 70 -4.88 -2.88 8.90
CA SER A 70 -4.31 -3.85 9.85
C SER A 70 -2.89 -3.48 10.32
N ARG A 71 -2.07 -2.91 9.42
CA ARG A 71 -0.71 -2.48 9.76
C ARG A 71 -0.67 -1.13 10.48
N ASN A 72 -1.55 -0.20 10.12
CA ASN A 72 -1.47 1.19 10.58
C ASN A 72 -2.40 1.53 11.75
N CYS A 73 -3.45 0.73 11.98
CA CYS A 73 -4.44 0.98 13.02
C CYS A 73 -4.32 -0.03 14.16
N ILE A 74 -4.54 0.47 15.37
CA ILE A 74 -4.61 -0.33 16.60
C ILE A 74 -5.94 -0.12 17.30
N ASP A 75 -6.31 -1.09 18.13
CA ASP A 75 -7.40 -0.94 19.08
C ASP A 75 -6.91 -0.05 20.24
N PRO A 76 -7.54 1.11 20.50
CA PRO A 76 -7.12 2.00 21.58
C PRO A 76 -7.30 1.39 22.97
N ARG A 77 -8.08 0.31 23.12
CA ARG A 77 -8.31 -0.36 24.41
C ARG A 77 -7.21 -1.36 24.75
N THR A 78 -6.68 -2.06 23.75
CA THR A 78 -5.70 -3.14 23.94
C THR A 78 -4.30 -2.77 23.42
N GLY A 79 -4.18 -1.73 22.60
CA GLY A 79 -2.96 -1.36 21.90
C GLY A 79 -2.55 -2.34 20.80
N ALA A 80 -3.38 -3.36 20.51
CA ALA A 80 -3.05 -4.41 19.54
C ALA A 80 -3.55 -4.08 18.13
N PRO A 81 -2.84 -4.52 17.07
CA PRO A 81 -3.33 -4.43 15.70
C PRO A 81 -4.60 -5.26 15.48
N TYR A 82 -5.45 -4.80 14.56
CA TYR A 82 -6.60 -5.58 14.12
C TYR A 82 -6.20 -6.65 13.10
N PRO A 83 -6.60 -7.92 13.28
CA PRO A 83 -6.38 -8.95 12.26
C PRO A 83 -7.07 -8.58 10.94
N PRO A 84 -6.48 -8.91 9.77
CA PRO A 84 -7.07 -8.61 8.46
C PRO A 84 -8.52 -9.09 8.33
N GLN A 85 -8.80 -10.31 8.78
CA GLN A 85 -10.13 -10.90 8.73
C GLN A 85 -11.17 -10.11 9.56
N ARG A 86 -10.75 -9.48 10.68
CA ARG A 86 -11.64 -8.64 11.48
C ARG A 86 -11.97 -7.33 10.77
N VAL A 87 -10.98 -6.75 10.08
CA VAL A 87 -11.17 -5.56 9.25
C VAL A 87 -12.07 -5.89 8.05
N GLU A 88 -11.89 -7.03 7.39
CA GLU A 88 -12.74 -7.49 6.27
C GLU A 88 -14.20 -7.67 6.70
N ASN A 89 -14.42 -8.27 7.87
CA ASN A 89 -15.75 -8.45 8.44
C ASN A 89 -16.40 -7.10 8.73
N ALA A 90 -15.66 -6.16 9.32
CA ALA A 90 -16.17 -4.81 9.59
C ALA A 90 -16.44 -4.04 8.28
N MET A 91 -15.57 -4.17 7.27
CA MET A 91 -15.76 -3.59 5.95
C MET A 91 -16.99 -4.15 5.21
N SER A 92 -17.42 -5.37 5.53
CA SER A 92 -18.64 -5.96 4.94
C SER A 92 -19.92 -5.43 5.57
N GLN A 93 -19.84 -4.80 6.75
CA GLN A 93 -20.97 -4.18 7.42
C GLN A 93 -21.22 -2.75 6.94
N ILE A 94 -20.21 -2.10 6.37
CA ILE A 94 -20.34 -0.79 5.73
C ILE A 94 -20.63 -0.95 4.24
N ARG A 95 -21.46 -0.06 3.69
CA ARG A 95 -21.70 0.00 2.24
C ARG A 95 -20.67 0.92 1.57
N PHE A 96 -19.39 0.60 1.72
CA PHE A 96 -18.32 1.38 1.11
C PHE A 96 -18.02 0.87 -0.31
N SER A 97 -18.15 1.75 -1.30
CA SER A 97 -17.79 1.44 -2.69
C SER A 97 -16.31 1.72 -2.92
N ILE A 98 -15.54 0.68 -3.22
CA ILE A 98 -14.11 0.79 -3.52
C ILE A 98 -13.92 1.19 -4.98
N ASP A 99 -13.13 2.23 -5.20
CA ASP A 99 -12.72 2.71 -6.50
C ASP A 99 -11.37 2.07 -6.89
N PRO A 100 -11.28 1.30 -7.99
CA PRO A 100 -10.03 0.66 -8.40
C PRO A 100 -8.96 1.66 -8.86
N TYR A 101 -9.35 2.85 -9.33
CA TYR A 101 -8.44 3.86 -9.90
C TYR A 101 -7.87 4.81 -8.85
N ARG A 102 -8.55 4.96 -7.70
CA ARG A 102 -8.04 5.77 -6.60
C ARG A 102 -6.94 5.07 -5.81
N SER A 103 -6.12 5.87 -5.14
CA SER A 103 -5.06 5.34 -4.28
C SER A 103 -5.65 4.53 -3.12
N GLY A 104 -4.99 3.42 -2.75
CA GLY A 104 -5.44 2.58 -1.65
C GLY A 104 -5.36 3.29 -0.30
N GLU A 105 -4.37 4.18 -0.13
CA GLU A 105 -4.17 4.93 1.11
C GLU A 105 -5.24 5.99 1.36
N GLU A 106 -5.64 6.76 0.34
CA GLU A 106 -6.74 7.72 0.49
C GLU A 106 -8.04 7.01 0.84
N GLN A 107 -8.34 5.92 0.14
CA GLN A 107 -9.53 5.15 0.41
C GLN A 107 -9.47 4.48 1.79
N ALA A 108 -8.29 4.03 2.22
CA ALA A 108 -8.12 3.48 3.55
C ALA A 108 -8.45 4.51 4.64
N LYS A 109 -8.03 5.78 4.49
CA LYS A 109 -8.41 6.85 5.42
C LYS A 109 -9.92 7.06 5.47
N ALA A 110 -10.59 7.10 4.31
CA ALA A 110 -12.05 7.21 4.25
C ALA A 110 -12.76 6.01 4.91
N VAL A 111 -12.27 4.79 4.65
CA VAL A 111 -12.79 3.56 5.25
C VAL A 111 -12.58 3.56 6.77
N ILE A 112 -11.47 4.06 7.28
CA ILE A 112 -11.22 4.14 8.73
C ILE A 112 -12.28 5.00 9.42
N GLU A 113 -12.65 6.15 8.84
CA GLU A 113 -13.70 7.02 9.39
C GLU A 113 -15.07 6.31 9.43
N GLU A 114 -15.43 5.60 8.36
CA GLU A 114 -16.68 4.82 8.29
C GLU A 114 -16.68 3.60 9.21
N LEU A 115 -15.52 3.05 9.54
CA LEU A 115 -15.39 1.89 10.43
C LEU A 115 -15.39 2.27 11.92
N ARG A 116 -15.07 3.52 12.28
CA ARG A 116 -15.03 3.99 13.68
C ARG A 116 -16.30 3.70 14.49
N PRO A 117 -17.53 3.82 13.95
CA PRO A 117 -18.76 3.49 14.67
C PRO A 117 -18.90 2.01 15.00
N ILE A 118 -18.24 1.12 14.25
CA ILE A 118 -18.34 -0.33 14.39
C ILE A 118 -17.18 -0.87 15.23
N ILE A 119 -15.96 -0.40 14.94
CA ILE A 119 -14.74 -0.77 15.66
C ILE A 119 -13.90 0.47 15.98
N PRO A 120 -13.43 0.63 17.23
CA PRO A 120 -12.63 1.78 17.60
C PRO A 120 -11.24 1.69 16.95
N LEU A 121 -11.02 2.47 15.89
CA LEU A 121 -9.76 2.49 15.14
C LEU A 121 -8.99 3.78 15.45
N LYS A 122 -7.74 3.62 15.89
CA LYS A 122 -6.80 4.74 16.05
C LYS A 122 -5.56 4.48 15.19
N MET A 123 -5.22 5.44 14.35
CA MET A 123 -3.92 5.49 13.68
C MET A 123 -2.92 6.13 14.63
N GLU A 124 -1.88 5.39 15.00
CA GLU A 124 -0.85 5.84 15.91
C GLU A 124 0.51 5.39 15.40
N GLN A 125 1.45 6.34 15.32
CA GLN A 125 2.85 6.03 15.04
C GLN A 125 3.61 5.99 16.36
N MET A 126 4.47 4.99 16.50
CA MET A 126 5.27 4.77 17.69
C MET A 126 6.74 4.91 17.36
N ARG A 127 7.50 5.48 18.30
CA ARG A 127 8.96 5.52 18.25
C ARG A 127 9.51 4.49 19.21
N ILE A 128 10.42 3.66 18.71
CA ILE A 128 11.01 2.57 19.48
C ILE A 128 12.51 2.73 19.45
N SER A 129 13.12 2.85 20.62
CA SER A 129 14.56 2.79 20.78
C SER A 129 14.97 1.32 20.88
N VAL A 130 15.83 0.88 19.98
CA VAL A 130 16.32 -0.49 19.90
C VAL A 130 17.83 -0.47 20.08
N LYS A 131 18.35 -1.24 21.05
CA LYS A 131 19.77 -1.54 21.19
C LYS A 131 20.04 -2.95 20.69
N VAL A 132 20.92 -3.07 19.69
CA VAL A 132 21.35 -4.32 19.09
C VAL A 132 22.84 -4.54 19.37
N PHE A 133 23.22 -5.74 19.78
CA PHE A 133 24.63 -6.09 19.98
C PHE A 133 25.43 -6.16 18.67
N PRO A 134 26.77 -6.03 18.74
CA PRO A 134 27.63 -5.93 17.55
C PRO A 134 27.48 -7.11 16.58
N GLU A 135 27.28 -8.31 17.12
CA GLU A 135 27.15 -9.57 16.38
C GLU A 135 26.00 -9.57 15.36
N HIS A 136 24.98 -8.74 15.59
CA HIS A 136 23.75 -8.71 14.79
C HIS A 136 23.41 -7.32 14.24
N ALA A 137 24.21 -6.28 14.53
CA ALA A 137 23.93 -4.90 14.19
C ALA A 137 23.69 -4.68 12.68
N ALA A 138 24.56 -5.21 11.81
CA ALA A 138 24.42 -5.06 10.36
C ALA A 138 23.16 -5.75 9.79
N ARG A 139 22.80 -6.92 10.33
CA ARG A 139 21.60 -7.68 9.91
C ARG A 139 20.33 -7.02 10.41
N ALA A 140 20.34 -6.57 11.67
CA ALA A 140 19.22 -5.87 12.28
C ALA A 140 18.97 -4.54 11.59
N TYR A 141 20.02 -3.81 11.19
CA TYR A 141 19.90 -2.54 10.47
C TYR A 141 19.05 -2.64 9.19
N ASN A 142 19.31 -3.65 8.36
CA ASN A 142 18.50 -3.90 7.17
C ASN A 142 17.05 -4.27 7.52
N ALA A 143 16.84 -5.03 8.59
CA ALA A 143 15.51 -5.36 9.06
C ALA A 143 14.76 -4.10 9.56
N LEU A 144 15.40 -3.22 10.34
CA LEU A 144 14.81 -1.99 10.86
C LEU A 144 14.24 -1.12 9.74
N LYS A 145 14.98 -0.95 8.63
CA LYS A 145 14.53 -0.21 7.44
C LYS A 145 13.32 -0.83 6.73
N THR A 146 13.07 -2.13 6.92
CA THR A 146 11.93 -2.82 6.29
C THR A 146 10.63 -2.55 7.06
N PHE A 147 10.70 -2.32 8.37
CA PHE A 147 9.53 -2.11 9.22
C PHE A 147 9.16 -0.64 9.42
N GLY A 148 10.08 0.29 9.18
CA GLY A 148 9.80 1.71 9.37
C GLY A 148 10.96 2.61 9.00
N THR A 149 10.82 3.88 9.37
CA THR A 149 11.83 4.90 9.14
C THR A 149 12.75 4.98 10.35
N VAL A 150 14.06 4.83 10.14
CA VAL A 150 15.05 5.01 11.20
C VAL A 150 15.29 6.51 11.38
N SER A 151 14.83 7.08 12.50
CA SER A 151 14.96 8.51 12.81
C SER A 151 16.35 8.87 13.32
N ARG A 152 17.00 7.97 14.08
CA ARG A 152 18.37 8.13 14.58
C ARG A 152 19.08 6.78 14.63
N GLU A 153 20.37 6.80 14.35
CA GLU A 153 21.28 5.67 14.52
C GLU A 153 22.56 6.17 15.19
N ASP A 154 22.96 5.51 16.27
CA ASP A 154 24.19 5.78 17.02
C ASP A 154 24.95 4.46 17.18
N TRP A 155 26.14 4.40 16.57
CA TRP A 155 27.07 3.28 16.74
C TRP A 155 27.93 3.55 17.97
N GLN A 156 27.83 2.67 18.96
CA GLN A 156 28.60 2.80 20.19
C GLN A 156 30.01 2.23 20.03
N SER A 157 30.92 2.68 20.90
CA SER A 157 32.31 2.23 20.93
C SER A 157 32.49 0.75 21.24
N ASP A 158 31.47 0.10 21.81
CA ASP A 158 31.41 -1.35 22.03
C ASP A 158 30.98 -2.13 20.77
N GLY A 159 30.69 -1.42 19.66
CA GLY A 159 30.17 -1.98 18.41
C GLY A 159 28.64 -2.18 18.40
N SER A 160 27.93 -1.83 19.48
CA SER A 160 26.48 -1.94 19.55
C SER A 160 25.81 -0.82 18.75
N LEU A 161 24.65 -1.13 18.17
CA LEU A 161 23.84 -0.18 17.42
C LEU A 161 22.64 0.24 18.27
N LEU A 162 22.55 1.54 18.54
CA LEU A 162 21.34 2.16 19.09
C LEU A 162 20.58 2.81 17.94
N ALA A 163 19.34 2.40 17.68
CA ALA A 163 18.52 2.97 16.63
C ALA A 163 17.14 3.37 17.15
N ILE A 164 16.66 4.53 16.74
CA ILE A 164 15.28 4.96 16.96
C ILE A 164 14.52 4.70 15.67
N VAL A 165 13.51 3.84 15.72
CA VAL A 165 12.67 3.51 14.58
C VAL A 165 11.26 4.04 14.81
N GLU A 166 10.77 4.80 13.84
CA GLU A 166 9.40 5.27 13.76
C GLU A 166 8.61 4.31 12.86
N MET A 167 7.56 3.72 13.42
CA MET A 167 6.69 2.80 12.70
C MET A 167 5.25 2.89 13.20
N PRO A 168 4.26 2.49 12.38
CA PRO A 168 2.90 2.31 12.82
C PRO A 168 2.79 1.29 13.97
N ALA A 169 1.98 1.63 14.98
CA ALA A 169 1.80 0.83 16.20
C ALA A 169 1.37 -0.61 15.92
N GLY A 170 0.60 -0.83 14.84
CA GLY A 170 0.12 -2.16 14.47
C GLY A 170 1.22 -3.13 14.03
N MET A 171 2.41 -2.63 13.64
CA MET A 171 3.54 -3.49 13.27
C MET A 171 4.44 -3.88 14.44
N TYR A 172 4.22 -3.30 15.63
CA TYR A 172 5.07 -3.53 16.80
C TYR A 172 5.24 -5.01 17.15
N GLY A 173 4.14 -5.78 17.14
CA GLY A 173 4.19 -7.22 17.46
C GLY A 173 5.06 -8.02 16.49
N SER A 174 4.88 -7.80 15.18
CA SER A 174 5.68 -8.47 14.15
C SER A 174 7.15 -8.02 14.16
N PHE A 175 7.39 -6.75 14.51
CA PHE A 175 8.71 -6.18 14.63
C PHE A 175 9.53 -6.84 15.76
N ILE A 176 8.94 -6.95 16.95
CA ILE A 176 9.59 -7.60 18.10
C ILE A 176 9.83 -9.08 17.85
N ASP A 177 8.88 -9.82 17.27
CA ASP A 177 9.07 -11.24 16.93
C ASP A 177 10.20 -11.45 15.92
N ARG A 178 10.24 -10.62 14.86
CA ARG A 178 11.29 -10.68 13.84
C ARG A 178 12.67 -10.37 14.43
N LEU A 179 12.76 -9.32 15.24
CA LEU A 179 14.01 -8.93 15.88
C LEU A 179 14.47 -9.96 16.89
N GLY A 180 13.57 -10.47 17.74
CA GLY A 180 13.88 -11.52 18.71
C GLY A 180 14.43 -12.79 18.05
N LYS A 181 13.86 -13.20 16.90
CA LYS A 181 14.37 -14.33 16.10
C LYS A 181 15.76 -14.06 15.52
N MET A 182 16.05 -12.84 15.09
CA MET A 182 17.34 -12.48 14.50
C MET A 182 18.44 -12.31 15.54
N THR A 183 18.10 -11.83 16.73
CA THR A 183 19.07 -11.54 17.81
C THR A 183 19.11 -12.63 18.88
N GLN A 184 18.40 -13.75 18.70
CA GLN A 184 18.26 -14.81 19.70
C GLN A 184 17.84 -14.29 21.08
N GLY A 185 17.04 -13.21 21.12
CA GLY A 185 16.57 -12.58 22.36
C GLY A 185 17.53 -11.57 23.00
N THR A 186 18.70 -11.31 22.41
CA THR A 186 19.67 -10.31 22.92
C THR A 186 19.32 -8.88 22.50
N ILE A 187 18.05 -8.49 22.54
CA ILE A 187 17.66 -7.14 22.11
C ILE A 187 17.00 -6.37 23.25
N GLN A 188 17.37 -5.10 23.38
CA GLN A 188 16.68 -4.18 24.29
C GLN A 188 15.87 -3.21 23.46
N ALA A 189 14.55 -3.40 23.45
CA ALA A 189 13.60 -2.48 22.82
C ALA A 189 12.87 -1.70 23.91
N LYS A 190 12.90 -0.37 23.83
CA LYS A 190 12.17 0.54 24.72
C LYS A 190 11.25 1.43 23.88
N ILE A 191 9.96 1.41 24.18
CA ILE A 191 8.99 2.32 23.58
C ILE A 191 9.30 3.73 24.10
N MET A 192 9.45 4.68 23.19
CA MET A 192 9.58 6.09 23.51
C MET A 192 8.17 6.71 23.38
N THR A 193 7.56 7.00 24.52
CA THR A 193 6.30 7.75 24.61
C THR A 193 6.52 9.23 24.35
#